data_AF-A0A929SQI1-F1
#
_entry.id   AF-A0A929SQI1-F1
#
_cell.length_a   1.000
_cell.length_b   1.000
_cell.length_c   1.000
_cell.angle_alpha   90.00
_cell.angle_beta   90.00
_cell.angle_gamma   90.00
#
_symmetry.space_group_name_H-M   'P 1'
#
loop_
_entity.id
_entity.type
_entity.pdbx_description
1 polymer ?
#
loop_
_entity_poly.entity_id
_entity_poly.type
_entity_poly.pdbx_seq_one_letter_code
_entity_poly.pdbx_strand_id
1 'polypeptide(L)'
;MKLPIINRLLSSISTYGILVLVIIFQPELRKMLEQIATSRIIKYLGISQNEDEKLMKENIYKVVMAVVSLAKLKVGALVVFEKDIKLKEIIDNGIRINADVSVQLLKNIFEKDTPLHDGAVIISEGRVMSACSILPLAVDNNINKSFGTRHRAALRYF
;
A
#
# COMPACT_ATOMS: atom_id res chain seq x y z
N MET A 1 -59.92 -10.79 -28.28
CA MET A 1 -60.44 -9.99 -27.15
C MET A 1 -59.28 -9.20 -26.58
N LYS A 2 -59.18 -7.88 -26.82
CA LYS A 2 -58.14 -7.05 -26.17
C LYS A 2 -58.57 -6.89 -24.71
N LEU A 3 -57.69 -7.21 -23.76
CA LEU A 3 -57.95 -7.11 -22.32
C LEU A 3 -57.34 -5.78 -21.83
N PRO A 4 -58.04 -4.64 -21.98
CA PRO A 4 -57.47 -3.31 -21.71
C PRO A 4 -57.06 -3.12 -20.25
N ILE A 5 -57.74 -3.83 -19.34
CA ILE A 5 -57.48 -3.80 -17.91
C ILE A 5 -56.15 -4.50 -17.60
N ILE A 6 -55.91 -5.68 -18.18
CA ILE A 6 -54.65 -6.41 -18.03
C ILE A 6 -53.49 -5.62 -18.62
N ASN A 7 -53.68 -4.98 -19.79
CA ASN A 7 -52.64 -4.14 -20.39
C ASN A 7 -52.31 -2.90 -19.55
N ARG A 8 -53.31 -2.25 -18.94
CA ARG A 8 -53.08 -1.13 -18.00
C ARG A 8 -52.36 -1.59 -16.75
N LEU A 9 -52.75 -2.74 -16.20
CA LEU A 9 -52.11 -3.30 -15.01
C LEU A 9 -50.64 -3.69 -15.28
N LEU A 10 -50.37 -4.36 -16.40
CA LEU A 10 -49.01 -4.66 -16.87
C LEU A 10 -48.18 -3.39 -17.11
N SER A 11 -48.79 -2.37 -17.71
CA SER A 11 -48.11 -1.08 -17.92
C SER A 11 -47.73 -0.43 -16.59
N SER A 12 -48.63 -0.40 -15.60
CA SER A 12 -48.34 0.16 -14.28
C SER A 12 -47.26 -0.64 -13.54
N ILE A 13 -47.31 -1.98 -13.59
CA ILE A 13 -46.29 -2.85 -12.99
C ILE A 13 -44.94 -2.66 -13.68
N SER A 14 -44.90 -2.49 -15.00
CA SER A 14 -43.66 -2.25 -15.75
C SER A 14 -43.03 -0.89 -15.38
N THR A 15 -43.86 0.16 -15.28
CA THR A 15 -43.40 1.52 -14.96
C THR A 15 -42.76 1.60 -13.57
N TYR A 16 -43.36 0.99 -12.55
CA TYR A 16 -42.83 1.03 -11.18
C TYR A 16 -41.91 -0.15 -10.83
N GLY A 17 -42.02 -1.26 -11.56
CA GLY A 17 -41.25 -2.48 -11.31
C GLY A 17 -39.76 -2.31 -11.52
N ILE A 18 -39.36 -1.52 -12.54
CA ILE A 18 -37.94 -1.20 -12.76
C ILE A 18 -37.34 -0.45 -11.57
N LEU A 19 -38.12 0.46 -10.97
CA LEU A 19 -37.68 1.31 -9.86
C LEU A 19 -37.57 0.50 -8.57
N VAL A 20 -38.54 -0.38 -8.30
CA VAL A 20 -38.47 -1.34 -7.19
C VAL A 20 -37.25 -2.26 -7.33
N LEU A 21 -36.98 -2.74 -8.54
CA LEU A 21 -35.81 -3.59 -8.81
C LEU A 21 -34.50 -2.84 -8.54
N VAL A 22 -34.36 -1.60 -9.02
CA VAL A 22 -33.17 -0.77 -8.76
C VAL A 22 -32.95 -0.51 -7.26
N ILE A 23 -34.03 -0.26 -6.50
CA ILE A 23 -33.93 -0.04 -5.04
C ILE A 23 -33.50 -1.32 -4.30
N ILE A 24 -34.07 -2.46 -4.65
CA ILE A 24 -33.72 -3.75 -4.03
C ILE A 24 -32.25 -4.11 -4.31
N PHE A 25 -31.80 -3.89 -5.55
CA PHE A 25 -30.42 -4.15 -5.97
C PHE A 25 -29.46 -2.97 -5.71
N GLN A 26 -29.92 -1.90 -5.06
CA GLN A 26 -29.08 -0.75 -4.74
C GLN A 26 -27.83 -1.14 -3.92
N PRO A 27 -27.91 -2.01 -2.90
CA PRO A 27 -26.74 -2.43 -2.13
C PRO A 27 -25.69 -3.16 -2.98
N GLU A 28 -26.11 -3.99 -3.93
CA GLU A 28 -25.25 -4.75 -4.84
C GLU A 28 -24.61 -3.81 -5.85
N LEU A 29 -25.38 -2.91 -6.47
CA LEU A 29 -24.86 -1.88 -7.37
C LEU A 29 -23.83 -1.01 -6.66
N ARG A 30 -24.08 -0.63 -5.41
CA ARG A 30 -23.13 0.09 -4.57
C ARG A 30 -21.86 -0.73 -4.33
N LYS A 31 -21.97 -2.00 -3.94
CA LYS A 31 -20.80 -2.88 -3.74
C LYS A 31 -20.00 -3.09 -5.03
N MET A 32 -20.66 -3.23 -6.18
CA MET A 32 -20.00 -3.34 -7.48
C MET A 32 -19.26 -2.05 -7.84
N LEU A 33 -19.88 -0.89 -7.62
CA LEU A 33 -19.24 0.41 -7.81
C LEU A 33 -18.07 0.62 -6.84
N GLU A 34 -18.19 0.21 -5.58
CA GLU A 34 -17.11 0.25 -4.59
C GLU A 34 -15.95 -0.66 -4.99
N GLN A 35 -16.23 -1.85 -5.55
CA GLN A 35 -15.21 -2.75 -6.09
C GLN A 35 -14.54 -2.16 -7.34
N ILE A 36 -15.28 -1.54 -8.24
CA ILE A 36 -14.77 -0.84 -9.44
C ILE A 36 -13.97 0.42 -9.07
N ALA A 37 -14.40 1.14 -8.05
CA ALA A 37 -13.72 2.31 -7.50
C ALA A 37 -12.51 1.93 -6.64
N THR A 38 -12.38 0.68 -6.23
CA THR A 38 -11.18 0.20 -5.54
C THR A 38 -9.99 0.28 -6.50
N SER A 39 -8.89 0.86 -6.02
CA SER A 39 -7.68 1.20 -6.77
C SER A 39 -7.11 0.10 -7.68
N ARG A 40 -7.48 -1.16 -7.50
CA ARG A 40 -7.03 -2.28 -8.34
C ARG A 40 -7.59 -2.21 -9.77
N ILE A 41 -8.86 -1.90 -9.96
CA ILE A 41 -9.48 -1.89 -11.32
C ILE A 41 -8.98 -0.69 -12.15
N ILE A 42 -8.85 0.49 -11.53
CA ILE A 42 -8.25 1.68 -12.16
C ILE A 42 -6.77 1.43 -12.53
N LYS A 43 -6.03 0.67 -11.70
CA LYS A 43 -4.65 0.24 -11.99
C LYS A 43 -4.55 -0.75 -13.17
N TYR A 44 -5.55 -1.61 -13.38
CA TYR A 44 -5.60 -2.52 -14.55
C TYR A 44 -6.02 -1.82 -15.85
N LEU A 45 -6.77 -0.72 -15.78
CA LEU A 45 -7.21 0.07 -16.94
C LEU A 45 -6.12 1.03 -17.51
N GLY A 46 -4.92 1.04 -16.95
CA GLY A 46 -3.76 1.76 -17.51
C GLY A 46 -3.80 3.30 -17.38
N ILE A 47 -4.85 3.87 -16.77
CA ILE A 47 -5.04 5.32 -16.65
C ILE A 47 -4.07 5.96 -15.62
N SER A 48 -3.57 5.18 -14.64
CA SER A 48 -2.71 5.65 -13.54
C SER A 48 -1.31 5.01 -13.47
N GLN A 49 -1.01 4.05 -14.34
CA GLN A 49 0.24 3.25 -14.23
C GLN A 49 1.50 4.09 -14.44
N ASN A 50 1.48 5.06 -15.36
CA ASN A 50 2.67 5.86 -15.66
C ASN A 50 3.11 6.75 -14.50
N GLU A 51 2.17 7.29 -13.72
CA GLU A 51 2.48 8.20 -12.61
C GLU A 51 2.97 7.43 -11.38
N ASP A 52 2.28 6.33 -11.01
CA ASP A 52 2.69 5.48 -9.89
C ASP A 52 4.06 4.84 -10.13
N GLU A 53 4.31 4.34 -11.35
CA GLU A 53 5.60 3.74 -11.69
C GLU A 53 6.73 4.79 -11.71
N LYS A 54 6.43 6.00 -12.20
CA LYS A 54 7.38 7.12 -12.19
C LYS A 54 7.71 7.57 -10.77
N LEU A 55 6.69 7.73 -9.92
CA LEU A 55 6.86 8.06 -8.50
C LEU A 55 7.67 6.97 -7.77
N MET A 56 7.41 5.70 -8.05
CA MET A 56 8.17 4.59 -7.48
C MET A 56 9.64 4.65 -7.92
N LYS A 57 9.93 4.86 -9.20
CA LYS A 57 11.30 5.02 -9.72
C LYS A 57 12.02 6.20 -9.07
N GLU A 58 11.36 7.34 -8.94
CA GLU A 58 11.91 8.53 -8.27
C GLU A 58 12.23 8.25 -6.80
N ASN A 59 11.33 7.57 -6.09
CA ASN A 59 11.53 7.22 -4.68
C ASN A 59 12.65 6.21 -4.49
N ILE A 60 12.78 5.21 -5.38
CA ILE A 60 13.92 4.29 -5.39
C ILE A 60 15.22 5.08 -5.56
N TYR A 61 15.27 6.03 -6.50
CA TYR A 61 16.45 6.86 -6.70
C TYR A 61 16.82 7.65 -5.43
N LYS A 62 15.85 8.29 -4.77
CA LYS A 62 16.07 9.00 -3.50
C LYS A 62 16.59 8.06 -2.39
N VAL A 63 16.03 6.85 -2.29
CA VAL A 63 16.49 5.83 -1.33
C VAL A 63 17.93 5.41 -1.63
N VAL A 64 18.27 5.13 -2.88
CA VAL A 64 19.64 4.78 -3.29
C VAL A 64 20.61 5.90 -2.91
N MET A 65 20.28 7.16 -3.20
CA MET A 65 21.12 8.30 -2.84
C MET A 65 21.34 8.42 -1.33
N ALA A 66 20.28 8.21 -0.52
CA ALA A 66 20.39 8.19 0.93
C ALA A 66 21.27 7.04 1.43
N VAL A 67 21.01 5.81 0.97
CA VAL A 67 21.74 4.60 1.39
C VAL A 67 23.22 4.67 0.99
N VAL A 68 23.55 5.18 -0.20
CA VAL A 68 24.95 5.40 -0.61
C VAL A 68 25.65 6.39 0.33
N SER A 69 24.97 7.47 0.73
CA SER A 69 25.51 8.42 1.71
C SER A 69 25.72 7.77 3.07
N LEU A 70 24.76 6.97 3.55
CA LEU A 70 24.82 6.28 4.85
C LEU A 70 25.92 5.21 4.85
N ALA A 71 26.10 4.48 3.74
CA ALA A 71 27.15 3.49 3.58
C ALA A 71 28.55 4.10 3.69
N LYS A 72 28.79 5.28 3.08
CA LYS A 72 30.05 6.04 3.23
C LYS A 72 30.36 6.38 4.69
N LEU A 73 29.32 6.64 5.48
CA LEU A 73 29.40 6.94 6.92
C LEU A 73 29.39 5.68 7.80
N LYS A 74 29.33 4.48 7.20
CA LYS A 74 29.17 3.20 7.90
C LYS A 74 27.95 3.19 8.85
N VAL A 75 26.85 3.79 8.40
CA VAL A 75 25.56 3.82 9.09
C VAL A 75 24.67 2.75 8.46
N GLY A 76 24.12 1.87 9.30
CA GLY A 76 23.22 0.81 8.85
C GLY A 76 21.82 1.34 8.59
N ALA A 77 21.23 0.96 7.46
CA ALA A 77 19.89 1.34 7.06
C ALA A 77 19.08 0.11 6.68
N LEU A 78 17.78 0.13 6.96
CA LEU A 78 16.84 -0.91 6.55
C LEU A 78 15.57 -0.26 6.01
N VAL A 79 15.35 -0.36 4.71
CA VAL A 79 14.21 0.24 4.02
C VAL A 79 13.40 -0.87 3.36
N VAL A 80 12.10 -0.90 3.63
CA VAL A 80 11.16 -1.88 3.08
C VAL A 80 10.17 -1.15 2.19
N PHE A 81 9.99 -1.67 0.97
CA PHE A 81 8.96 -1.20 0.05
C PHE A 81 7.76 -2.16 0.10
N GLU A 82 6.59 -1.64 0.44
CA GLU A 82 5.34 -2.37 0.32
C GLU A 82 5.02 -2.62 -1.16
N LYS A 83 4.76 -3.88 -1.51
CA LYS A 83 4.30 -4.30 -2.85
C LYS A 83 2.86 -4.83 -2.74
N ASP A 84 2.65 -6.11 -3.04
CA ASP A 84 1.32 -6.73 -3.07
C ASP A 84 0.80 -7.08 -1.67
N ILE A 85 1.72 -7.45 -0.77
CA ILE A 85 1.40 -7.77 0.63
C ILE A 85 1.42 -6.47 1.43
N LYS A 86 0.26 -6.12 2.02
CA LYS A 86 0.13 -4.96 2.90
C LYS A 86 0.89 -5.18 4.21
N LEU A 87 1.63 -4.17 4.66
CA LEU A 87 2.47 -4.22 5.86
C LEU A 87 1.86 -3.43 7.03
N LYS A 88 0.52 -3.37 7.09
CA LYS A 88 -0.21 -2.51 8.06
C LYS A 88 0.21 -2.77 9.51
N GLU A 89 0.32 -4.03 9.91
CA GLU A 89 0.73 -4.38 11.29
C GLU A 89 2.15 -3.90 11.60
N ILE A 90 3.06 -3.94 10.63
CA ILE A 90 4.44 -3.47 10.78
C ILE A 90 4.46 -1.94 10.90
N ILE A 91 3.65 -1.26 10.08
CA ILE A 91 3.49 0.19 10.11
C ILE A 91 2.92 0.64 11.46
N ASP A 92 1.92 -0.07 11.97
CA ASP A 92 1.22 0.25 13.22
C ASP A 92 2.11 0.02 14.46
N ASN A 93 3.08 -0.90 14.38
CA ASN A 93 4.08 -1.13 15.43
C ASN A 93 5.29 -0.19 15.36
N GLY A 94 5.42 0.60 14.30
CA GLY A 94 6.46 1.61 14.14
C GLY A 94 5.99 3.00 14.57
N ILE A 95 6.89 3.98 14.44
CA ILE A 95 6.55 5.40 14.59
C ILE A 95 6.02 5.89 13.26
N ARG A 96 4.75 6.31 13.21
CA ARG A 96 4.12 6.87 12.00
C ARG A 96 4.78 8.19 11.62
N ILE A 97 5.15 8.32 10.35
CA ILE A 97 5.79 9.52 9.78
C ILE A 97 4.87 10.18 8.77
N ASN A 98 4.31 9.40 7.84
CA ASN A 98 3.44 9.85 6.75
C ASN A 98 4.00 11.05 5.96
N ALA A 99 5.27 10.97 5.55
CA ALA A 99 5.96 12.05 4.84
C ALA A 99 6.35 11.63 3.42
N ASP A 100 6.60 12.62 2.57
CA ASP A 100 7.18 12.37 1.25
C ASP A 100 8.60 11.81 1.37
N VAL A 101 8.96 10.92 0.45
CA VAL A 101 10.32 10.37 0.41
C VAL A 101 11.29 11.47 0.01
N SER A 102 12.29 11.73 0.85
CA SER A 102 13.41 12.62 0.56
C SER A 102 14.72 12.05 1.10
N VAL A 103 15.83 12.43 0.47
CA VAL A 103 17.17 11.97 0.85
C VAL A 103 17.50 12.43 2.28
N GLN A 104 17.15 13.67 2.61
CA GLN A 104 17.40 14.30 3.91
C GLN A 104 16.61 13.62 5.02
N LEU A 105 15.33 13.31 4.79
CA LEU A 105 14.51 12.59 5.76
C LEU A 105 15.09 11.20 6.06
N LEU A 106 15.43 10.43 5.02
CA LEU A 106 15.99 9.09 5.20
C LEU A 106 17.33 9.12 5.94
N LYS A 107 18.20 10.09 5.62
CA LYS A 107 19.46 10.28 6.34
C LYS A 107 19.23 10.59 7.82
N ASN A 108 18.31 11.51 8.12
CA ASN A 108 18.00 11.88 9.50
C ASN A 108 17.36 10.73 10.28
N ILE A 109 16.49 9.92 9.65
CA ILE A 109 15.90 8.76 10.31
C ILE A 109 16.98 7.77 10.73
N PHE A 110 17.96 7.49 9.86
CA PHE A 110 19.03 6.54 10.15
C PHE A 110 20.23 7.15 10.88
N GLU A 111 20.19 8.43 11.24
CA GLU A 111 21.25 9.08 12.01
C GLU A 111 21.39 8.38 13.38
N LYS A 112 22.63 8.10 13.78
CA LYS A 112 22.89 7.35 15.01
C LYS A 112 22.38 8.12 16.24
N ASP A 113 22.03 7.37 17.28
CA ASP A 113 21.61 7.91 18.57
C ASP A 113 20.32 8.77 18.53
N THR A 114 19.51 8.63 17.46
CA THR A 114 18.18 9.25 17.37
C THR A 114 17.08 8.23 17.71
N PRO A 115 15.91 8.63 18.24
CA PRO A 115 14.82 7.68 18.52
C PRO A 115 14.28 6.90 17.31
N LEU A 116 14.57 7.36 16.08
CA LEU A 116 14.01 6.80 14.84
C LEU A 116 14.91 5.78 14.13
N HIS A 117 16.19 5.68 14.50
CA HIS A 117 17.20 4.93 13.74
C HIS A 117 17.17 3.40 13.91
N ASP A 118 16.52 2.94 14.97
CA ASP A 118 16.46 1.53 15.32
C ASP A 118 15.21 0.87 14.73
N GLY A 119 15.40 0.22 13.59
CA GLY A 119 14.36 -0.56 12.93
C GLY A 119 14.33 -0.31 11.43
N ALA A 120 13.20 -0.67 10.83
CA ALA A 120 12.95 -0.46 9.41
C ALA A 120 12.17 0.83 9.16
N VAL A 121 12.46 1.43 8.01
CA VAL A 121 11.59 2.43 7.37
C VAL A 121 10.68 1.71 6.39
N ILE A 122 9.38 1.93 6.49
CA ILE A 122 8.38 1.36 5.57
C ILE A 122 7.92 2.43 4.59
N ILE A 123 8.15 2.17 3.30
CA ILE A 123 7.66 2.98 2.20
C ILE A 123 6.46 2.28 1.58
N SER A 124 5.31 2.93 1.57
CA SER A 124 4.10 2.46 0.90
C SER A 124 3.40 3.62 0.19
N GLU A 125 2.79 3.33 -0.95
CA GLU A 125 2.00 4.31 -1.73
C GLU A 125 2.78 5.61 -2.01
N GLY A 126 4.09 5.47 -2.25
CA GLY A 126 4.99 6.57 -2.58
C GLY A 126 5.44 7.44 -1.39
N ARG A 127 5.10 7.05 -0.14
CA ARG A 127 5.38 7.83 1.08
C ARG A 127 6.11 6.99 2.12
N VAL A 128 6.84 7.66 3.00
CA VAL A 128 7.38 7.08 4.23
C VAL A 128 6.25 6.95 5.24
N MET A 129 5.72 5.74 5.41
CA MET A 129 4.59 5.50 6.31
C MET A 129 5.02 5.45 7.76
N SER A 130 6.12 4.74 8.04
CA SER A 130 6.67 4.59 9.39
C SER A 130 8.19 4.46 9.39
N ALA A 131 8.79 4.78 10.53
CA ALA A 131 10.18 4.51 10.89
C ALA A 131 10.21 3.67 12.18
N CYS A 132 11.40 3.25 12.63
CA CYS A 132 11.55 2.45 13.85
C CYS A 132 10.66 1.18 13.86
N SER A 133 10.30 0.67 12.67
CA SER A 133 9.36 -0.44 12.56
C SER A 133 10.08 -1.76 12.80
N ILE A 134 9.57 -2.57 13.74
CA ILE A 134 10.19 -3.84 14.10
C ILE A 134 9.76 -4.92 13.10
N LEU A 135 10.75 -5.61 12.54
CA LEU A 135 10.55 -6.72 11.63
C LEU A 135 10.89 -8.05 12.32
N PRO A 136 10.10 -9.12 12.12
CA PRO A 136 10.48 -10.46 12.54
C PRO A 136 11.79 -10.89 11.89
N LEU A 137 12.66 -11.54 12.68
CA LEU A 137 13.96 -12.01 12.24
C LEU A 137 13.85 -13.42 11.67
N ALA A 138 14.60 -13.72 10.60
CA ALA A 138 14.76 -15.07 10.12
C ALA A 138 15.55 -15.91 11.13
N VAL A 139 15.03 -17.10 11.49
CA VAL A 139 15.63 -18.04 12.46
C VAL A 139 15.89 -19.35 11.70
N ASP A 140 16.91 -19.36 10.87
CA ASP A 140 17.36 -20.56 10.17
C ASP A 140 18.84 -20.80 10.49
N ASN A 141 19.20 -22.07 10.72
CA ASN A 141 20.55 -22.52 11.03
C ASN A 141 21.51 -22.33 9.85
N ASN A 142 20.98 -22.17 8.64
CA ASN A 142 21.76 -21.92 7.43
C ASN A 142 22.12 -20.43 7.21
N ILE A 143 21.69 -19.52 8.08
CA ILE A 143 22.02 -18.11 7.97
C ILE A 143 23.44 -17.87 8.49
N ASN A 144 24.26 -17.16 7.71
CA ASN A 144 25.62 -16.81 8.11
C ASN A 144 25.62 -16.03 9.44
N LYS A 145 26.38 -16.52 10.42
CA LYS A 145 26.50 -15.92 11.76
C LYS A 145 27.06 -14.49 11.75
N SER A 146 27.71 -14.07 10.66
CA SER A 146 28.19 -12.69 10.50
C SER A 146 27.07 -11.67 10.23
N PHE A 147 25.86 -12.12 9.89
CA PHE A 147 24.73 -11.24 9.62
C PHE A 147 24.10 -10.71 10.90
N GLY A 148 24.16 -9.38 11.06
CA GLY A 148 23.46 -8.66 12.12
C GLY A 148 21.93 -8.68 11.98
N THR A 149 21.24 -8.13 12.98
CA THR A 149 19.77 -8.14 13.07
C THR A 149 19.06 -7.53 11.86
N ARG A 150 19.56 -6.42 11.31
CA ARG A 150 18.99 -5.79 10.09
C ARG A 150 19.04 -6.72 8.87
N HIS A 151 20.10 -7.49 8.70
CA HIS A 151 20.21 -8.47 7.61
C HIS A 151 19.24 -9.64 7.81
N ARG A 152 19.14 -10.15 9.04
CA ARG A 152 18.20 -11.24 9.38
C ARG A 152 16.75 -10.82 9.23
N ALA A 153 16.43 -9.56 9.52
CA ALA A 153 15.13 -8.98 9.24
C ALA A 153 14.85 -8.93 7.72
N ALA A 154 15.80 -8.44 6.92
CA ALA A 154 15.65 -8.37 5.47
C ALA A 154 15.44 -9.76 4.84
N LEU A 155 16.19 -10.77 5.27
CA LEU A 155 16.08 -12.15 4.77
C LEU A 155 14.72 -12.81 5.08
N ARG A 156 13.99 -12.36 6.11
CA ARG A 156 12.68 -12.92 6.43
C ARG A 156 11.58 -12.48 5.44
N TYR A 157 11.79 -11.35 4.79
CA TYR A 157 10.84 -10.69 3.89
C TYR A 157 11.24 -10.79 2.40
N PHE A 158 12.32 -11.52 2.11
CA PHE A 158 12.73 -11.91 0.76
C PHE A 158 12.39 -13.39 0.54
#